data_AF-A0AAE4I4C3-F1
#
_entry.id   AF-A0AAE4I4C3-F1
#
_cell.length_a   1.000
_cell.length_b   1.000
_cell.length_c   1.000
_cell.angle_alpha   90.00
_cell.angle_beta   90.00
_cell.angle_gamma   90.00
#
_symmetry.space_group_name_H-M   'P 1'
#
loop_
_entity.id
_entity.type
_entity.pdbx_description
1 polymer ?
#
loop_
_entity_poly.entity_id
_entity_poly.type
_entity_poly.pdbx_seq_one_letter_code
_entity_poly.pdbx_strand_id
1 'polypeptide(L)'
;MEATKNKKRDRTGEIYGDYTIVRPAENDREWIARCSCGRERIVKNDNIWKLKRCKSCAAKLRTKNKKPKKDKFAEMQNWMRPKRPKFETDVFYKIDDDRFHEPLVGKLINEYRHTAAFEIVNYHESDKAALREQNFRILVAKKKATKMTS
;
A
#
# COMPACT_ATOMS: atom_id res chain seq x y z
N MET A 1 -26.44 55.64 -34.59
CA MET A 1 -25.77 54.77 -33.59
C MET A 1 -25.96 53.33 -34.04
N GLU A 2 -24.98 52.80 -34.76
CA GLU A 2 -25.03 51.44 -35.30
C GLU A 2 -24.86 50.45 -34.15
N ALA A 3 -25.89 49.65 -33.89
CA ALA A 3 -25.86 48.60 -32.88
C ALA A 3 -24.81 47.56 -33.30
N THR A 4 -23.73 47.47 -32.54
CA THR A 4 -22.72 46.41 -32.68
C THR A 4 -23.39 45.07 -32.41
N LYS A 5 -23.86 44.40 -33.48
CA LYS A 5 -24.28 43.00 -33.43
C LYS A 5 -23.11 42.21 -32.86
N ASN A 6 -23.25 41.76 -31.62
CA ASN A 6 -22.24 40.99 -30.91
C ASN A 6 -21.95 39.72 -31.73
N LYS A 7 -20.85 39.73 -32.50
CA LYS A 7 -20.51 38.67 -33.44
C LYS A 7 -20.27 37.42 -32.61
N LYS A 8 -21.12 36.39 -32.78
CA LYS A 8 -20.97 35.12 -32.05
C LYS A 8 -19.54 34.62 -32.30
N ARG A 9 -18.76 34.52 -31.22
CA ARG A 9 -17.38 34.06 -31.28
C ARG A 9 -17.37 32.63 -31.83
N ASP A 10 -16.67 32.43 -32.94
CA ASP A 10 -16.38 31.08 -33.41
C ASP A 10 -15.39 30.42 -32.47
N ARG A 11 -15.69 29.17 -32.07
CA ARG A 11 -14.89 28.40 -31.12
C ARG A 11 -14.27 27.17 -31.77
N THR A 12 -14.34 27.08 -33.10
CA THR A 12 -13.81 25.94 -33.86
C THR A 12 -12.29 25.86 -33.66
N GLY A 13 -11.79 24.65 -33.39
CA GLY A 13 -10.38 24.40 -33.09
C GLY A 13 -9.98 24.60 -31.63
N GLU A 14 -10.84 25.17 -30.77
CA GLU A 14 -10.52 25.30 -29.34
C GLU A 14 -10.44 23.91 -28.67
N ILE A 15 -9.48 23.76 -27.75
CA ILE A 15 -9.21 22.51 -27.02
C ILE A 15 -9.58 22.66 -25.55
N TYR A 16 -10.38 21.73 -25.03
CA TYR A 16 -10.80 21.67 -23.64
C TYR A 16 -10.58 20.27 -23.07
N GLY A 17 -9.51 20.11 -22.29
CA GLY A 17 -9.02 18.81 -21.86
C GLY A 17 -8.70 17.93 -23.08
N ASP A 18 -9.30 16.76 -23.16
CA ASP A 18 -9.12 15.81 -24.25
C ASP A 18 -10.11 16.04 -25.42
N TYR A 19 -10.79 17.18 -25.50
CA TYR A 19 -11.74 17.49 -26.58
C TYR A 19 -11.32 18.68 -27.43
N THR A 20 -11.60 18.60 -28.72
CA THR A 20 -11.45 19.69 -29.69
C THR A 20 -12.83 20.06 -30.26
N ILE A 21 -13.13 21.35 -30.35
CA ILE A 21 -14.37 21.83 -30.97
C ILE A 21 -14.24 21.75 -32.49
N VAL A 22 -15.19 21.09 -33.15
CA VAL A 22 -15.10 20.76 -34.59
C VAL A 22 -16.03 21.64 -35.43
N ARG A 23 -17.25 21.90 -34.95
CA ARG A 23 -18.27 22.68 -35.69
C ARG A 23 -19.41 23.15 -34.78
N PRO A 24 -20.18 24.19 -35.16
CA PRO A 24 -21.44 24.50 -34.51
C PRO A 24 -22.44 23.33 -34.67
N ALA A 25 -23.31 23.16 -33.68
CA ALA A 25 -24.44 22.25 -33.77
C ALA A 25 -25.63 22.92 -34.47
N GLU A 26 -26.75 22.22 -34.57
CA GLU A 26 -28.00 22.76 -35.14
C GLU A 26 -28.53 23.95 -34.31
N ASN A 27 -28.35 23.90 -32.98
CA ASN A 27 -28.63 25.02 -32.11
C ASN A 27 -27.45 26.00 -32.06
N ASP A 28 -27.75 27.27 -32.26
CA ASP A 28 -26.83 28.42 -32.20
C ASP A 28 -26.02 28.59 -30.91
N ARG A 29 -26.43 27.93 -29.82
CA ARG A 29 -25.75 27.96 -28.51
C ARG A 29 -24.98 26.68 -28.21
N GLU A 30 -24.90 25.77 -29.16
CA GLU A 30 -24.34 24.44 -29.00
C GLU A 30 -23.24 24.17 -30.03
N TRP A 31 -22.26 23.40 -29.59
CA TRP A 31 -21.07 23.06 -30.37
C TRP A 31 -20.88 21.55 -30.36
N ILE A 32 -20.28 21.02 -31.42
CA ILE A 32 -19.88 19.62 -31.51
C ILE A 32 -18.40 19.53 -31.14
N ALA A 33 -18.12 18.80 -30.07
CA ALA A 33 -16.78 18.56 -29.56
C ALA A 33 -16.39 17.10 -29.80
N ARG A 34 -15.19 16.87 -30.35
CA ARG A 34 -14.61 15.54 -30.60
C ARG A 34 -13.50 15.26 -29.60
N CYS A 35 -13.61 14.15 -28.89
CA CYS A 35 -12.58 13.68 -27.97
C CYS A 35 -11.36 13.13 -28.74
N SER A 36 -10.18 13.12 -28.13
CA SER A 36 -8.96 12.49 -28.65
C SER A 36 -9.13 11.01 -28.99
N CYS A 37 -10.11 10.33 -28.40
CA CYS A 37 -10.47 8.95 -28.78
C CYS A 37 -11.47 8.83 -29.95
N GLY A 38 -11.79 9.94 -30.63
CA GLY A 38 -12.68 10.00 -31.79
C GLY A 38 -14.18 10.17 -31.49
N ARG A 39 -14.61 10.17 -30.23
CA ARG A 39 -16.05 10.33 -29.90
C ARG A 39 -16.51 11.77 -29.91
N GLU A 40 -17.65 12.01 -30.51
CA GLU A 40 -18.28 13.33 -30.56
C GLU A 40 -19.38 13.49 -29.51
N ARG A 41 -19.61 14.73 -29.06
CA ARG A 41 -20.77 15.09 -28.26
C ARG A 41 -21.17 16.55 -28.49
N ILE A 42 -22.45 16.84 -28.30
CA ILE A 42 -22.98 18.20 -28.31
C ILE A 42 -22.74 18.83 -26.93
N VAL A 43 -22.27 20.09 -26.91
CA VAL A 43 -21.99 20.86 -25.71
C VAL A 43 -22.55 22.27 -25.81
N LYS A 44 -23.19 22.73 -24.74
CA LYS A 44 -23.65 24.12 -24.63
C LYS A 44 -22.47 25.06 -24.45
N ASN A 45 -22.53 26.23 -25.07
CA ASN A 45 -21.49 27.26 -25.02
C ASN A 45 -21.11 27.63 -23.57
N ASP A 46 -22.10 27.71 -22.67
CA ASP A 46 -21.92 28.07 -21.25
C ASP A 46 -21.20 26.98 -20.43
N ASN A 47 -21.15 25.75 -20.94
CA ASN A 47 -20.57 24.58 -20.25
C ASN A 47 -19.35 24.00 -20.98
N ILE A 48 -18.89 24.64 -22.06
CA ILE A 48 -17.80 24.09 -22.88
C ILE A 48 -16.50 23.98 -22.07
N TRP A 49 -16.23 24.93 -21.18
CA TRP A 49 -15.04 24.96 -20.32
C TRP A 49 -15.01 23.80 -19.29
N LYS A 50 -16.14 23.13 -19.05
CA LYS A 50 -16.24 21.95 -18.17
C LYS A 50 -15.80 20.66 -18.88
N LEU A 51 -15.52 20.72 -20.18
CA LEU A 51 -14.98 19.58 -20.94
C LEU A 51 -13.61 19.17 -20.36
N LYS A 52 -13.49 17.88 -20.04
CA LYS A 52 -12.23 17.29 -19.57
C LYS A 52 -11.85 16.05 -20.38
N ARG A 53 -12.72 15.04 -20.41
CA ARG A 53 -12.49 13.78 -21.14
C ARG A 53 -13.78 12.99 -21.29
N CYS A 54 -13.86 12.10 -22.28
CA CYS A 54 -15.04 11.27 -22.47
C CYS A 54 -15.14 10.15 -21.41
N LYS A 55 -16.35 9.61 -21.23
CA LYS A 55 -16.63 8.60 -20.19
C LYS A 55 -15.75 7.36 -20.32
N SER A 56 -15.49 6.85 -21.54
CA SER A 56 -14.62 5.67 -21.64
C SER A 56 -13.11 5.96 -21.63
N CYS A 57 -12.64 7.17 -21.98
CA CYS A 57 -11.27 7.57 -21.65
C CYS A 57 -11.07 7.67 -20.13
N ALA A 58 -12.04 8.25 -19.41
CA ALA A 58 -12.01 8.27 -17.95
C ALA A 58 -12.01 6.86 -17.35
N ALA A 59 -12.81 5.94 -17.90
CA ALA A 59 -12.85 4.55 -17.44
C ALA A 59 -11.51 3.82 -17.65
N LYS A 60 -10.86 4.01 -18.81
CA LYS A 60 -9.53 3.44 -19.10
C LYS A 60 -8.45 3.91 -18.12
N LEU A 61 -8.49 5.17 -17.69
CA LEU A 61 -7.57 5.67 -16.66
C LEU A 61 -7.84 5.06 -15.28
N ARG A 62 -9.12 4.83 -14.93
CA ARG A 62 -9.50 4.20 -13.67
C ARG A 62 -9.04 2.75 -13.58
N THR A 63 -9.02 2.00 -14.69
CA THR A 63 -8.57 0.60 -14.67
C THR A 63 -7.05 0.49 -14.53
N LYS A 64 -6.27 1.38 -15.15
CA LYS A 64 -4.80 1.41 -15.00
C LYS A 64 -4.35 1.61 -13.55
N ASN A 65 -5.09 2.39 -12.76
CA ASN A 65 -4.74 2.71 -11.39
C ASN A 65 -5.31 1.73 -10.34
N LYS A 66 -5.96 0.63 -10.75
CA LYS A 66 -6.37 -0.38 -9.78
C LYS A 66 -5.14 -1.12 -9.28
N LYS A 67 -4.82 -0.94 -8.00
CA LYS A 67 -3.91 -1.86 -7.30
C LYS A 67 -4.42 -3.28 -7.52
N PRO A 68 -3.55 -4.24 -7.88
CA PRO A 68 -3.96 -5.63 -7.98
C PRO A 68 -4.62 -6.04 -6.66
N LYS A 69 -5.81 -6.64 -6.74
CA LYS A 69 -6.43 -7.23 -5.55
C LYS A 69 -5.44 -8.27 -5.03
N LYS A 70 -4.96 -8.09 -3.79
CA LYS A 70 -4.14 -9.11 -3.16
C LYS A 70 -4.97 -10.39 -3.09
N ASP A 71 -4.36 -11.51 -3.45
CA ASP A 71 -5.01 -12.81 -3.32
C ASP A 71 -5.35 -13.04 -1.83
N LYS A 72 -6.58 -13.49 -1.54
CA LYS A 72 -7.03 -13.74 -0.16
C LYS A 72 -6.14 -14.76 0.55
N PHE A 73 -5.60 -15.73 -0.18
CA PHE A 73 -4.68 -16.74 0.35
C PHE A 73 -3.34 -16.12 0.75
N ALA A 74 -2.83 -15.19 -0.06
CA ALA A 74 -1.63 -14.43 0.27
C ALA A 74 -1.84 -13.47 1.46
N GLU A 75 -3.05 -12.94 1.65
CA GLU A 75 -3.41 -12.18 2.86
C GLU A 75 -3.49 -13.06 4.12
N MET A 76 -4.00 -14.29 3.98
CA MET A 76 -4.18 -15.22 5.10
C MET A 76 -2.84 -15.77 5.65
N GLN A 77 -1.85 -15.99 4.78
CA GLN A 77 -0.49 -16.37 5.19
C GLN A 77 0.17 -15.33 6.12
N ASN A 78 -0.28 -14.08 6.08
CA ASN A 78 0.26 -13.00 6.90
C ASN A 78 -0.37 -12.93 8.31
N TRP A 79 -1.36 -13.78 8.63
CA TRP A 79 -2.02 -13.79 9.95
C TRP A 79 -1.26 -14.61 11.00
N MET A 80 -0.47 -15.60 10.56
CA MET A 80 0.40 -16.41 11.42
C MET A 80 1.69 -15.68 11.78
N ARG A 81 2.11 -14.69 10.97
CA ARG A 81 3.27 -13.87 11.29
C ARG A 81 2.92 -12.87 12.39
N PRO A 82 3.79 -12.66 13.40
CA PRO A 82 3.59 -11.60 14.37
C PRO A 82 3.42 -10.27 13.63
N LYS A 83 2.31 -9.55 13.88
CA LYS A 83 2.03 -8.28 13.18
C LYS A 83 3.13 -7.22 13.38
N ARG A 84 3.94 -7.36 14.44
CA ARG A 84 5.06 -6.49 14.82
C ARG A 84 6.12 -7.35 15.52
N PRO A 85 7.02 -8.01 14.77
CA PRO A 85 8.10 -8.78 15.39
C PRO A 85 9.06 -7.82 16.08
N LYS A 86 9.45 -8.14 17.31
CA LYS A 86 10.44 -7.42 18.12
C LYS A 86 11.84 -8.02 17.95
N PHE A 87 11.92 -9.29 17.58
CA PHE A 87 13.18 -10.00 17.44
C PHE A 87 13.51 -10.29 15.97
N GLU A 88 14.80 -10.36 15.69
CA GLU A 88 15.38 -10.68 14.39
C GLU A 88 15.80 -12.16 14.41
N THR A 89 15.67 -12.83 13.25
CA THR A 89 16.20 -14.17 13.07
C THR A 89 17.74 -14.11 12.93
N ASP A 90 18.43 -15.21 13.23
CA ASP A 90 19.89 -15.35 13.10
C ASP A 90 20.74 -14.42 14.00
N VAL A 91 20.13 -13.82 15.02
CA VAL A 91 20.83 -13.02 16.03
C VAL A 91 20.87 -13.75 17.37
N PHE A 92 21.95 -13.54 18.13
CA PHE A 92 22.08 -14.02 19.51
C PHE A 92 21.45 -13.05 20.50
N TYR A 93 20.72 -13.61 21.46
CA TYR A 93 20.07 -12.87 22.53
C TYR A 93 20.62 -13.32 23.87
N LYS A 94 20.93 -12.33 24.73
CA LYS A 94 21.18 -12.55 26.15
C LYS A 94 19.83 -12.64 26.85
N ILE A 95 19.62 -13.74 27.57
CA ILE A 95 18.37 -14.07 28.23
C ILE A 95 18.61 -14.05 29.73
N ASP A 96 18.01 -13.09 30.40
CA ASP A 96 18.09 -12.89 31.85
C ASP A 96 16.81 -13.42 32.49
N ASP A 97 16.87 -14.66 32.98
CA ASP A 97 15.73 -15.34 33.58
C ASP A 97 16.12 -15.93 34.93
N ASP A 98 15.48 -15.42 35.98
CA ASP A 98 15.62 -15.80 37.40
C ASP A 98 15.58 -17.31 37.70
N ARG A 99 15.15 -18.14 36.74
CA ARG A 99 15.17 -19.60 36.85
C ARG A 99 16.58 -20.21 36.70
N PHE A 100 17.52 -19.47 36.15
CA PHE A 100 18.88 -19.93 35.84
C PHE A 100 19.91 -19.15 36.66
N HIS A 101 21.04 -19.79 36.93
CA HIS A 101 22.09 -19.19 37.74
C HIS A 101 22.75 -17.99 37.04
N GLU A 102 22.95 -18.11 35.73
CA GLU A 102 23.54 -17.06 34.90
C GLU A 102 22.70 -16.75 33.65
N PRO A 103 22.86 -15.55 33.07
CA PRO A 103 22.21 -15.21 31.82
C PRO A 103 22.62 -16.15 30.68
N LEU A 104 21.62 -16.68 29.98
CA LEU A 104 21.83 -17.62 28.89
C LEU A 104 22.01 -16.88 27.56
N VAL A 105 22.65 -17.52 26.59
CA VAL A 105 22.70 -17.02 25.21
C VAL A 105 21.96 -17.97 24.30
N GLY A 106 20.99 -17.45 23.54
CA GLY A 106 20.19 -18.26 22.63
C GLY A 106 19.84 -17.58 21.32
N LYS A 107 19.46 -18.39 20.33
CA LYS A 107 18.95 -17.97 19.03
C LYS A 107 17.43 -18.02 19.00
N LEU A 108 16.80 -17.07 18.32
CA LEU A 108 15.33 -17.03 18.21
C LEU A 108 14.83 -18.20 17.36
N ILE A 109 13.93 -19.02 17.92
CA ILE A 109 13.17 -20.03 17.17
C ILE A 109 11.87 -19.43 16.66
N ASN A 110 11.08 -18.84 17.57
CA ASN A 110 9.78 -18.27 17.24
C ASN A 110 9.42 -17.13 18.19
N GLU A 111 8.68 -16.15 17.67
CA GLU A 111 8.18 -15.01 18.44
C GLU A 111 6.65 -15.08 18.56
N TYR A 112 6.14 -15.03 19.79
CA TYR A 112 4.71 -14.98 20.09
C TYR A 112 4.29 -13.56 20.48
N ARG A 113 3.06 -13.36 20.97
CA ARG A 113 2.59 -12.01 21.33
C ARG A 113 3.40 -11.38 22.48
N HIS A 114 3.64 -12.12 23.56
CA HIS A 114 4.28 -11.63 24.78
C HIS A 114 5.55 -12.40 25.17
N THR A 115 5.78 -13.54 24.52
CA THR A 115 6.89 -14.45 24.77
C THR A 115 7.66 -14.73 23.48
N ALA A 116 8.84 -15.30 23.61
CA ALA A 116 9.62 -15.83 22.52
C ALA A 116 10.32 -17.12 22.96
N ALA A 117 10.45 -18.04 22.02
CA ALA A 117 11.16 -19.30 22.21
C ALA A 117 12.57 -19.16 21.66
N PHE A 118 13.56 -19.60 22.46
CA PHE A 118 14.96 -19.55 22.10
C PHE A 118 15.59 -20.94 22.19
N GLU A 119 16.49 -21.22 21.25
CA GLU A 119 17.42 -22.35 21.32
C GLU A 119 18.69 -21.88 22.01
N ILE A 120 19.05 -22.54 23.12
CA ILE A 120 20.17 -22.12 23.96
C ILE A 120 21.48 -22.68 23.41
N VAL A 121 22.43 -21.77 23.19
CA VAL A 121 23.74 -22.05 22.61
C VAL A 121 24.84 -21.96 23.67
N ASN A 122 24.72 -21.03 24.63
CA ASN A 122 25.67 -20.89 25.73
C ASN A 122 24.92 -20.83 27.07
N TYR A 123 25.42 -21.55 28.06
CA TYR A 123 24.83 -21.72 29.38
C TYR A 123 25.92 -22.11 30.40
N HIS A 124 25.63 -21.87 31.68
CA HIS A 124 26.50 -22.28 32.78
C HIS A 124 26.28 -23.78 33.10
N GLU A 125 27.34 -24.52 33.48
CA GLU A 125 27.27 -25.98 33.70
C GLU A 125 26.23 -26.38 34.76
N SER A 126 26.00 -25.53 35.78
CA SER A 126 24.94 -25.74 36.78
C SER A 126 23.53 -25.82 36.20
N ASP A 127 23.27 -25.11 35.11
CA ASP A 127 21.93 -25.03 34.49
C ASP A 127 21.71 -26.14 33.44
N LYS A 128 22.76 -26.92 33.11
CA LYS A 128 22.75 -27.93 32.05
C LYS A 128 21.71 -29.02 32.26
N ALA A 129 21.52 -29.48 33.49
CA ALA A 129 20.56 -30.54 33.79
C ALA A 129 19.13 -30.07 33.48
N ALA A 130 18.75 -28.87 33.96
CA ALA A 130 17.45 -28.27 33.70
C ALA A 130 17.23 -27.97 32.21
N LEU A 131 18.26 -27.46 31.51
CA LEU A 131 18.19 -27.22 30.08
C LEU A 131 18.04 -28.51 29.27
N ARG A 132 18.68 -29.61 29.69
CA ARG A 132 18.59 -30.91 29.02
C ARG A 132 17.18 -31.48 29.06
N GLU A 133 16.48 -31.34 30.19
CA GLU A 133 15.06 -31.73 30.31
C GLU A 133 14.16 -30.96 29.34
N GLN A 134 14.51 -29.71 29.06
CA GLN A 134 13.81 -28.82 28.12
C GLN A 134 14.36 -28.93 26.68
N ASN A 135 15.24 -29.88 26.41
CA ASN A 135 15.92 -30.05 25.11
C ASN A 135 16.59 -28.75 24.62
N PHE A 136 17.21 -28.01 25.52
CA PHE A 136 17.88 -26.71 25.29
C PHE A 136 16.97 -25.65 24.64
N ARG A 137 15.65 -25.75 24.83
CA ARG A 137 14.68 -24.78 24.33
C ARG A 137 13.91 -24.17 25.47
N ILE A 138 13.92 -22.85 25.55
CA ILE A 138 13.22 -22.12 26.61
C ILE A 138 12.24 -21.12 26.03
N LEU A 139 11.10 -21.00 26.70
CA LEU A 139 10.12 -19.95 26.46
C LEU A 139 10.29 -18.87 27.53
N VAL A 140 10.52 -17.62 27.10
CA VAL A 140 10.72 -16.48 27.99
C VAL A 140 9.89 -15.27 27.55
N ALA A 141 9.61 -14.37 28.49
CA ALA A 141 8.95 -13.11 28.16
C ALA A 141 9.89 -12.21 27.34
N LYS A 142 9.35 -11.47 26.36
CA LYS A 142 10.16 -10.60 25.48
C LYS A 142 10.95 -9.48 26.19
N LYS A 143 10.64 -9.21 27.47
CA LYS A 143 11.34 -8.24 28.30
C LYS A 143 12.63 -8.80 28.91
N LYS A 144 12.75 -10.13 28.98
CA LYS A 144 13.89 -10.86 29.56
C LYS A 144 14.99 -11.14 28.54
N ALA A 145 14.76 -10.84 27.26
CA ALA A 145 15.73 -11.09 26.19
C ALA A 145 16.20 -9.78 25.55
N THR A 146 17.52 -9.60 25.50
CA THR A 146 18.19 -8.41 24.96
C THR A 146 19.12 -8.83 23.82
N LYS A 147 19.06 -8.09 22.71
CA LYS A 147 19.90 -8.34 21.53
C LYS A 147 21.38 -8.19 21.92
N MET A 148 22.20 -9.19 21.62
CA MET A 148 23.65 -9.02 21.72
C MET A 148 24.13 -8.32 20.46
N THR A 149 24.70 -7.12 20.60
CA THR A 149 25.49 -6.51 19.53
C THR A 149 26.80 -7.27 19.42
N SER A 150 27.09 -7.76 18.21
CA SER A 150 28.43 -8.24 17.83
C SER A 150 29.44 -7.10 17.84
#